data_AF-A0A1C0BSI5-F1
#
_entry.id   AF-A0A1C0BSI5-F1
#
_cell.length_a   1.000
_cell.length_b   1.000
_cell.length_c   1.000
_cell.angle_alpha   90.00
_cell.angle_beta   90.00
_cell.angle_gamma   90.00
#
_symmetry.space_group_name_H-M   'P 1'
#
loop_
_entity.id
_entity.type
_entity.pdbx_description
1 polymer ?
#
loop_
_entity_poly.entity_id
_entity_poly.type
_entity_poly.pdbx_seq_one_letter_code
_entity_poly.pdbx_strand_id
1 'polypeptide(L)'
;MSVSIKPTLYDCTGMIWFTDIQLQEGPVLNGYAPHTESRLEKLKEDGSIKNPVWFNGVVRSEETIILFNVGETSAGLDIHIYPKISMSAGTVKLSQGIGGQQVSFPGTIGKDVELALLASTRACTKNGVSEPKEGFYQYSAAWDSKHKVTLEKGKSARVLFTMQEMQDGGEPF
;
A
#
# COMPACT_ATOMS: atom_id res chain seq x y z
N MET A 1 23.38 9.17 -9.56
CA MET A 1 23.01 9.54 -10.94
C MET A 1 21.58 10.08 -10.91
N SER A 2 21.27 11.20 -11.56
CA SER A 2 19.88 11.68 -11.69
C SER A 2 19.45 11.57 -13.15
N VAL A 3 18.30 10.94 -13.38
CA VAL A 3 17.68 10.85 -14.71
C VAL A 3 16.54 11.86 -14.74
N SER A 4 16.55 12.74 -15.74
CA SER A 4 15.48 13.71 -15.98
C SER A 4 14.74 13.36 -17.25
N ILE A 5 13.44 13.08 -17.14
CA ILE A 5 12.54 12.86 -18.28
C ILE A 5 11.71 14.12 -18.49
N LYS A 6 11.61 14.60 -19.74
CA LYS A 6 10.79 15.77 -20.10
C LYS A 6 9.87 15.40 -21.27
N PRO A 7 8.67 14.86 -21.02
CA PRO A 7 7.68 14.65 -22.06
C PRO A 7 7.28 16.00 -22.66
N THR A 8 7.40 16.15 -23.97
CA THR A 8 7.02 17.38 -24.68
C THR A 8 5.92 17.03 -25.68
N LEU A 9 4.80 17.75 -25.60
CA LEU A 9 3.66 17.61 -26.50
C LEU A 9 3.55 18.90 -27.33
N TYR A 10 3.34 18.77 -28.64
CA TYR A 10 3.18 19.91 -29.54
C TYR A 10 2.01 19.64 -30.49
N ASP A 11 1.10 20.62 -30.59
CA ASP A 11 -0.05 20.61 -31.50
C ASP A 11 -1.00 19.41 -31.36
N CYS A 12 -1.57 19.21 -30.15
CA CYS A 12 -2.49 18.11 -29.86
C CYS A 12 -3.76 18.56 -29.13
N THR A 13 -4.88 17.87 -29.37
CA THR A 13 -6.16 18.05 -28.67
C THR A 13 -6.74 16.69 -28.24
N GLY A 14 -7.14 16.56 -26.97
CA GLY A 14 -7.68 15.33 -26.39
C GLY A 14 -7.21 15.08 -24.95
N MET A 15 -7.60 13.96 -24.34
CA MET A 15 -7.03 13.51 -23.05
C MET A 15 -5.79 12.66 -23.28
N ILE A 16 -4.71 12.96 -22.56
CA ILE A 16 -3.42 12.29 -22.69
C ILE A 16 -3.06 11.65 -21.36
N TRP A 17 -2.86 10.34 -21.38
CA TRP A 17 -2.42 9.56 -20.23
C TRP A 17 -0.98 9.10 -20.46
N PHE A 18 -0.09 9.41 -19.51
CA PHE A 18 1.22 8.77 -19.45
C PHE A 18 1.13 7.66 -18.41
N THR A 19 1.02 6.41 -18.85
CA THR A 19 1.11 5.24 -17.99
C THR A 19 2.45 4.52 -18.26
N ASP A 20 2.90 3.70 -17.31
CA ASP A 20 3.99 2.72 -17.52
C ASP A 20 5.37 3.28 -17.91
N ILE A 21 5.77 4.45 -17.39
CA ILE A 21 7.18 4.89 -17.49
C ILE A 21 8.03 4.00 -16.58
N GLN A 22 8.77 3.06 -17.18
CA GLN A 22 9.75 2.23 -16.49
C GLN A 22 11.16 2.77 -16.74
N LEU A 23 11.86 3.11 -15.66
CA LEU A 23 13.28 3.40 -15.68
C LEU A 23 14.01 2.18 -15.12
N GLN A 24 14.92 1.62 -15.90
CA GLN A 24 15.77 0.53 -15.46
C GLN A 24 17.24 0.88 -15.67
N GLU A 25 18.06 0.57 -14.67
CA GLU A 25 19.51 0.71 -14.73
C GLU A 25 20.13 -0.59 -15.30
N GLY A 26 21.05 -0.46 -16.27
CA GLY A 26 21.79 -1.59 -16.86
C GLY A 26 21.78 -1.60 -18.40
N PRO A 27 22.68 -2.40 -19.03
CA PRO A 27 22.87 -2.41 -20.49
C PRO A 27 21.88 -3.30 -21.26
N VAL A 28 20.96 -3.99 -20.59
CA VAL A 28 20.05 -4.96 -21.20
C VAL A 28 18.60 -4.57 -20.94
N LEU A 29 17.80 -4.52 -22.00
CA LEU A 29 16.36 -4.25 -21.94
C LEU A 29 15.63 -5.53 -21.51
N ASN A 30 15.29 -5.67 -20.23
CA ASN A 30 14.34 -6.69 -19.80
C ASN A 30 12.94 -6.16 -20.11
N GLY A 31 12.52 -6.34 -21.36
CA GLY A 31 11.16 -6.06 -21.81
C GLY A 31 10.17 -6.92 -21.04
N TYR A 32 9.58 -6.36 -19.99
CA TYR A 32 8.37 -6.86 -19.38
C TYR A 32 7.34 -5.75 -19.47
N ALA A 33 6.63 -5.68 -20.59
CA ALA A 33 5.32 -5.02 -20.61
C ALA A 33 4.36 -6.01 -19.94
N PRO A 34 3.93 -5.78 -18.68
CA PRO A 34 2.98 -6.69 -18.05
C PRO A 34 1.68 -6.66 -18.87
N HIS A 35 1.24 -7.82 -19.36
CA HIS A 35 -0.11 -7.98 -19.91
C HIS A 35 -1.11 -7.73 -18.78
N THR A 36 -1.74 -6.55 -18.76
CA THR A 36 -2.52 -6.05 -17.60
C THR A 36 -3.96 -6.53 -17.55
N GLU A 37 -4.48 -7.15 -18.60
CA GLU A 37 -5.93 -7.37 -18.70
C GLU A 37 -6.46 -8.59 -17.92
N SER A 38 -5.63 -9.62 -17.68
CA SER A 38 -6.15 -10.94 -17.29
C SER A 38 -5.42 -11.66 -16.14
N ARG A 39 -4.42 -11.06 -15.50
CA ARG A 39 -3.64 -11.80 -14.47
C ARG A 39 -4.25 -11.82 -13.06
N LEU A 40 -5.10 -10.86 -12.71
CA LEU A 40 -5.66 -10.76 -11.35
C LEU A 40 -7.12 -10.32 -11.41
N GLU A 41 -8.00 -11.12 -10.83
CA GLU A 41 -9.41 -10.76 -10.62
C GLU A 41 -9.70 -10.57 -9.14
N LYS A 42 -10.77 -9.84 -8.82
CA LYS A 42 -11.29 -9.82 -7.44
C LYS A 42 -11.82 -11.21 -7.12
N LEU A 43 -11.54 -11.69 -5.91
CA LEU A 43 -12.04 -12.97 -5.44
C LEU A 43 -13.56 -13.02 -5.57
N LYS A 44 -14.07 -14.09 -6.18
CA LYS A 44 -15.50 -14.36 -6.33
C LYS A 44 -15.93 -15.45 -5.38
N GLU A 45 -17.04 -15.23 -4.69
CA GLU A 45 -17.71 -16.20 -3.83
C GLU A 45 -19.12 -16.41 -4.38
N ASP A 46 -19.48 -17.66 -4.68
CA ASP A 46 -20.74 -18.04 -5.33
C ASP A 46 -21.03 -17.27 -6.64
N GLY A 47 -19.98 -16.99 -7.42
CA GLY A 47 -20.07 -16.27 -8.70
C GLY A 47 -20.20 -14.74 -8.59
N SER A 48 -20.21 -14.20 -7.38
CA SER A 48 -20.27 -12.75 -7.10
C SER A 48 -18.94 -12.23 -6.56
N ILE A 49 -18.58 -10.98 -6.85
CA ILE A 49 -17.35 -10.36 -6.29
C ILE A 49 -17.51 -10.28 -4.77
N LYS A 50 -16.58 -10.90 -4.05
CA LYS A 50 -16.53 -10.85 -2.60
C LYS A 50 -16.26 -9.43 -2.13
N ASN A 51 -16.99 -8.99 -1.12
CA ASN A 51 -16.80 -7.68 -0.51
C ASN A 51 -15.38 -7.55 0.11
N PRO A 52 -14.81 -6.34 0.15
CA PRO A 52 -13.56 -6.10 0.86
C PRO A 52 -13.63 -6.55 2.31
N VAL A 53 -12.55 -7.17 2.79
CA VAL A 53 -12.39 -7.58 4.18
C VAL A 53 -11.69 -6.49 4.97
N TRP A 54 -11.99 -6.41 6.25
CA TRP A 54 -11.40 -5.41 7.14
C TRP A 54 -11.00 -6.01 8.49
N PHE A 55 -9.92 -5.49 9.05
CA PHE A 55 -9.37 -5.91 10.34
C PHE A 55 -9.04 -4.67 11.15
N ASN A 56 -9.53 -4.60 12.39
CA ASN A 56 -9.27 -3.48 13.27
C ASN A 56 -8.63 -3.94 14.57
N GLY A 57 -7.83 -3.06 15.16
CA GLY A 57 -7.16 -3.35 16.43
C GLY A 57 -6.61 -2.10 17.09
N VAL A 58 -6.08 -2.27 18.29
CA VAL A 58 -5.34 -1.23 19.01
C VAL A 58 -3.93 -1.72 19.24
N VAL A 59 -2.95 -0.98 18.72
CA VAL A 59 -1.52 -1.25 18.91
C VAL A 59 -1.01 -0.37 20.05
N ARG A 60 -0.22 -0.94 20.96
CA ARG A 60 0.46 -0.22 22.05
C ARG A 60 1.96 -0.37 21.89
N SER A 61 2.67 0.73 21.66
CA SER A 61 4.10 0.77 21.33
C SER A 61 4.45 -0.03 20.08
N GLU A 62 4.54 -1.36 20.15
CA GLU A 62 4.96 -2.20 19.03
C GLU A 62 4.23 -3.53 19.07
N GLU A 63 3.59 -3.92 17.97
CA GLU A 63 2.89 -5.21 17.84
C GLU A 63 3.05 -5.78 16.42
N THR A 64 2.99 -7.11 16.30
CA THR A 64 2.86 -7.79 15.01
C THR A 64 1.42 -8.24 14.81
N ILE A 65 0.78 -7.72 13.76
CA ILE A 65 -0.58 -8.05 13.38
C ILE A 65 -0.54 -9.11 12.30
N ILE A 66 -1.32 -10.17 12.47
CA ILE A 66 -1.47 -11.23 11.47
C ILE A 66 -2.82 -11.04 10.79
N LEU A 67 -2.79 -10.78 9.49
CA LEU A 67 -3.98 -10.67 8.66
C LEU A 67 -4.12 -11.96 7.85
N PHE A 68 -5.35 -12.49 7.80
CA PHE A 68 -5.68 -13.64 6.99
C PHE A 68 -6.27 -13.16 5.67
N ASN A 69 -5.47 -13.17 4.61
CA ASN A 69 -5.93 -12.97 3.24
C ASN A 69 -6.31 -14.34 2.67
N VAL A 70 -7.60 -14.62 2.53
CA VAL A 70 -8.08 -15.89 1.98
C VAL A 70 -8.24 -15.86 0.46
N GLY A 71 -7.79 -14.79 -0.20
CA GLY A 71 -7.58 -14.77 -1.63
C GLY A 71 -6.47 -15.72 -2.07
N GLU A 72 -6.49 -16.09 -3.34
CA GLU A 72 -5.51 -17.03 -3.92
C GLU A 72 -4.12 -16.39 -4.10
N THR A 73 -4.04 -15.06 -4.01
CA THR A 73 -2.82 -14.28 -4.24
C THR A 73 -2.75 -13.02 -3.37
N SER A 74 -1.64 -12.29 -3.47
CA SER A 74 -1.45 -11.05 -2.72
C SER A 74 -2.42 -9.96 -3.15
N ALA A 75 -2.87 -9.17 -2.18
CA ALA A 75 -3.78 -8.04 -2.39
C ALA A 75 -3.16 -6.73 -1.92
N GLY A 76 -3.53 -5.61 -2.56
CA GLY A 76 -3.23 -4.28 -2.03
C GLY A 76 -3.89 -4.07 -0.67
N LEU A 77 -3.18 -3.40 0.24
CA LEU A 77 -3.63 -3.20 1.62
C LEU A 77 -3.85 -1.71 1.91
N ASP A 78 -5.07 -1.32 2.23
CA ASP A 78 -5.35 0.02 2.73
C ASP A 78 -5.21 -0.01 4.26
N ILE A 79 -4.46 0.95 4.81
CA ILE A 79 -4.13 1.02 6.23
C ILE A 79 -4.47 2.40 6.76
N HIS A 80 -5.34 2.46 7.76
CA HIS A 80 -5.67 3.68 8.47
C HIS A 80 -5.14 3.59 9.90
N ILE A 81 -4.47 4.64 10.36
CA ILE A 81 -3.87 4.75 11.68
C ILE A 81 -4.47 5.97 12.35
N TYR A 82 -5.04 5.75 13.53
CA TYR A 82 -5.68 6.77 14.35
C TYR A 82 -4.94 6.84 15.71
N PRO A 83 -3.93 7.72 15.84
CA PRO A 83 -3.18 7.86 17.08
C PRO A 83 -4.06 8.33 18.23
N LYS A 84 -3.94 7.68 19.39
CA LYS A 84 -4.64 8.13 20.62
C LYS A 84 -3.89 9.24 21.35
N ILE A 85 -2.61 9.42 21.01
CA ILE A 85 -1.69 10.40 21.57
C ILE A 85 -0.79 10.86 20.43
N SER A 86 -0.46 12.16 20.37
CA SER A 86 0.45 12.71 19.35
C SER A 86 1.81 12.03 19.40
N MET A 87 2.40 11.72 18.25
CA MET A 87 3.65 10.99 18.09
C MET A 87 4.69 11.84 17.36
N SER A 88 5.94 11.66 17.75
CA SER A 88 7.07 12.40 17.20
C SER A 88 7.38 11.98 15.76
N ALA A 89 7.98 12.87 14.99
CA ALA A 89 8.46 12.60 13.65
C ALA A 89 9.26 11.30 13.57
N GLY A 90 9.00 10.46 12.56
CA GLY A 90 9.74 9.22 12.31
C GLY A 90 9.45 8.06 13.28
N THR A 91 8.57 8.24 14.28
CA THR A 91 8.29 7.19 15.28
C THR A 91 7.22 6.19 14.83
N VAL A 92 6.33 6.60 13.93
CA VAL A 92 5.32 5.72 13.33
C VAL A 92 5.94 4.99 12.15
N LYS A 93 5.94 3.67 12.21
CA LYS A 93 6.51 2.78 11.21
C LYS A 93 5.61 1.57 11.01
N LEU A 94 5.51 1.11 9.78
CA LEU A 94 4.85 -0.15 9.45
C LEU A 94 5.76 -0.96 8.55
N SER A 95 5.79 -2.25 8.75
CA SER A 95 6.60 -3.15 7.96
C SER A 95 5.93 -4.49 7.75
N GLN A 96 6.28 -5.15 6.66
CA GLN A 96 5.89 -6.53 6.42
C GLN A 96 6.90 -7.50 7.02
N GLY A 97 6.40 -8.66 7.45
CA GLY A 97 7.21 -9.72 8.03
C GLY A 97 7.91 -9.27 9.31
N ILE A 98 9.20 -9.56 9.42
CA ILE A 98 10.03 -9.30 10.60
C ILE A 98 10.76 -7.94 10.47
N GLY A 99 10.06 -6.90 9.99
CA GLY A 99 10.69 -5.59 9.76
C GLY A 99 11.37 -5.45 8.40
N GLY A 100 10.89 -6.18 7.38
CA GLY A 100 11.41 -6.13 6.02
C GLY A 100 11.04 -4.82 5.31
N GLN A 101 10.32 -4.92 4.19
CA GLN A 101 9.80 -3.74 3.50
C GLN A 101 9.04 -2.86 4.51
N GLN A 102 9.48 -1.61 4.69
CA GLN A 102 9.03 -0.71 5.75
C GLN A 102 8.66 0.67 5.20
N VAL A 103 7.62 1.26 5.77
CA VAL A 103 7.26 2.67 5.64
C VAL A 103 7.52 3.42 6.95
N SER A 104 8.02 4.64 6.85
CA SER A 104 8.14 5.62 7.94
C SER A 104 7.53 6.96 7.55
N PHE A 105 7.03 7.68 8.55
CA PHE A 105 6.43 8.99 8.36
C PHE A 105 7.35 10.07 8.98
N PRO A 106 8.00 10.92 8.17
CA PRO A 106 8.94 11.92 8.66
C PRO A 106 8.24 13.08 9.40
N GLY A 107 6.94 13.28 9.18
CA GLY A 107 6.14 14.28 9.88
C GLY A 107 5.72 13.85 11.28
N THR A 108 5.41 14.83 12.13
CA THR A 108 4.71 14.55 13.39
C THR A 108 3.27 14.12 13.10
N ILE A 109 2.77 13.15 13.87
CA ILE A 109 1.41 12.63 13.71
C ILE A 109 0.60 13.01 14.96
N GLY A 110 -0.37 13.90 14.79
CA GLY A 110 -1.20 14.39 15.88
C GLY A 110 -2.15 13.33 16.45
N LYS A 111 -2.63 13.58 17.67
CA LYS A 111 -3.75 12.82 18.25
C LYS A 111 -5.00 12.94 17.37
N ASP A 112 -5.74 11.84 17.24
CA ASP A 112 -7.03 11.71 16.55
C ASP A 112 -7.01 12.08 15.05
N VAL A 113 -5.84 12.32 14.45
CA VAL A 113 -5.72 12.44 13.00
C VAL A 113 -5.90 11.07 12.35
N GLU A 114 -6.41 11.08 11.13
CA GLU A 114 -6.40 9.92 10.25
C GLU A 114 -5.13 9.96 9.42
N LEU A 115 -4.19 9.07 9.69
CA LEU A 115 -3.08 8.78 8.81
C LEU A 115 -3.44 7.56 7.96
N ALA A 116 -3.66 7.76 6.67
CA ALA A 116 -4.08 6.72 5.74
C ALA A 116 -3.01 6.43 4.69
N LEU A 117 -2.70 5.16 4.53
CA LEU A 117 -1.79 4.62 3.53
C LEU A 117 -2.61 3.68 2.63
N LEU A 118 -2.93 4.13 1.42
CA LEU A 118 -3.93 3.54 0.53
C LEU A 118 -3.25 2.90 -0.67
N ALA A 119 -3.32 1.58 -0.78
CA ALA A 119 -2.80 0.81 -1.91
C ALA A 119 -3.77 0.94 -3.10
N SER A 120 -5.07 1.00 -2.81
CA SER A 120 -6.15 1.17 -3.80
C SER A 120 -5.97 2.41 -4.68
N THR A 121 -5.50 3.50 -4.10
CA THR A 121 -5.31 4.79 -4.79
C THR A 121 -3.84 5.21 -4.90
N ARG A 122 -2.92 4.39 -4.38
CA ARG A 122 -1.48 4.69 -4.27
C ARG A 122 -1.20 6.03 -3.57
N ALA A 123 -1.98 6.34 -2.55
CA ALA A 123 -1.94 7.59 -1.82
C ALA A 123 -1.48 7.41 -0.37
N CYS A 124 -0.83 8.44 0.16
CA CYS A 124 -0.56 8.58 1.59
C CYS A 124 -1.15 9.92 2.02
N THR A 125 -2.06 9.91 2.99
CA THR A 125 -2.78 11.10 3.41
C THR A 125 -2.84 11.25 4.92
N LYS A 126 -2.90 12.49 5.38
CA LYS A 126 -3.18 12.89 6.76
C LYS A 126 -4.43 13.76 6.73
N ASN A 127 -5.54 13.26 7.29
CA ASN A 127 -6.87 13.87 7.19
C ASN A 127 -7.27 14.18 5.75
N GLY A 128 -7.00 13.26 4.81
CA GLY A 128 -7.32 13.42 3.39
C GLY A 128 -6.37 14.32 2.59
N VAL A 129 -5.40 14.98 3.23
CA VAL A 129 -4.37 15.79 2.54
C VAL A 129 -3.12 14.94 2.32
N SER A 130 -2.49 15.05 1.15
CA SER A 130 -1.25 14.33 0.82
C SER A 130 -0.18 14.51 1.91
N GLU A 131 0.35 13.40 2.41
CA GLU A 131 1.35 13.36 3.48
C GLU A 131 2.61 12.64 2.99
N PRO A 132 3.81 13.22 3.21
CA PRO A 132 5.06 12.56 2.83
C PRO A 132 5.26 11.27 3.62
N LYS A 133 5.80 10.24 2.95
CA LYS A 133 6.26 8.99 3.54
C LYS A 133 7.58 8.57 2.91
N GLU A 134 8.35 7.79 3.64
CA GLU A 134 9.54 7.12 3.14
C GLU A 134 9.29 5.62 3.13
N GLY A 135 9.59 4.95 2.02
CA GLY A 135 9.46 3.50 1.90
C GLY A 135 8.32 3.01 1.01
N PHE A 136 8.06 1.71 1.10
CA PHE A 136 7.47 0.87 0.04
C PHE A 136 5.92 0.93 -0.11
N TYR A 137 5.40 0.06 -1.00
CA TYR A 137 3.98 -0.21 -1.24
C TYR A 137 3.45 -1.35 -0.38
N GLN A 138 2.52 -1.05 0.50
CA GLN A 138 1.89 -2.00 1.39
C GLN A 138 0.94 -2.97 0.63
N TYR A 139 1.09 -4.25 0.92
CA TYR A 139 0.25 -5.33 0.42
C TYR A 139 0.04 -6.38 1.51
N SER A 140 -0.95 -7.25 1.36
CA SER A 140 -1.10 -8.46 2.16
C SER A 140 -0.71 -9.67 1.31
N ALA A 141 0.19 -10.51 1.81
CA ALA A 141 0.49 -11.81 1.20
C ALA A 141 -0.74 -12.71 1.28
N ALA A 142 -0.89 -13.68 0.37
CA ALA A 142 -1.89 -14.73 0.54
C ALA A 142 -1.64 -15.48 1.86
N TRP A 143 -2.72 -15.93 2.50
CA TRP A 143 -2.72 -16.62 3.79
C TRP A 143 -2.33 -15.71 4.97
N ASP A 144 -1.31 -16.07 5.76
CA ASP A 144 -0.93 -15.39 7.00
C ASP A 144 0.07 -14.25 6.75
N SER A 145 -0.45 -13.07 6.41
CA SER A 145 0.39 -11.90 6.23
C SER A 145 0.70 -11.20 7.55
N LYS A 146 2.00 -11.01 7.82
CA LYS A 146 2.49 -10.43 9.07
C LYS A 146 2.84 -8.96 8.87
N HIS A 147 2.32 -8.10 9.74
CA HIS A 147 2.48 -6.66 9.69
C HIS A 147 2.93 -6.12 11.03
N LYS A 148 4.20 -5.73 11.12
CA LYS A 148 4.74 -5.11 12.32
C LYS A 148 4.45 -3.62 12.31
N VAL A 149 3.70 -3.17 13.31
CA VAL A 149 3.38 -1.77 13.55
C VAL A 149 4.21 -1.30 14.74
N THR A 150 5.08 -0.32 14.50
CA THR A 150 5.89 0.33 15.53
C THR A 150 5.43 1.78 15.69
N LEU A 151 5.14 2.15 16.91
CA LEU A 151 4.73 3.48 17.37
C LEU A 151 5.76 3.99 18.37
N GLU A 152 5.64 5.25 18.76
CA GLU A 152 6.43 5.78 19.87
C GLU A 152 6.14 5.02 21.18
N LYS A 153 7.21 4.69 21.92
CA LYS A 153 7.13 3.90 23.16
C LYS A 153 6.13 4.51 24.15
N GLY A 154 5.22 3.69 24.67
CA GLY A 154 4.18 4.09 25.61
C GLY A 154 2.94 4.74 24.96
N LYS A 155 2.93 4.94 23.64
CA LYS A 155 1.78 5.49 22.91
C LYS A 155 1.00 4.39 22.21
N SER A 156 -0.23 4.70 21.82
CA SER A 156 -1.12 3.75 21.17
C SER A 156 -1.87 4.37 20.00
N ALA A 157 -2.29 3.53 19.06
CA ALA A 157 -3.13 3.90 17.94
C ALA A 157 -4.17 2.82 17.67
N ARG A 158 -5.35 3.23 17.21
CA ARG A 158 -6.26 2.30 16.54
C ARG A 158 -5.78 2.14 15.10
N VAL A 159 -5.75 0.92 14.61
CA VAL A 159 -5.42 0.60 13.23
C VAL A 159 -6.61 -0.07 12.57
N LEU A 160 -6.80 0.22 11.29
CA LEU A 160 -7.79 -0.43 10.43
C LEU A 160 -7.09 -0.82 9.14
N PHE A 161 -7.14 -2.10 8.81
CA PHE A 161 -6.66 -2.66 7.57
C PHE A 161 -7.87 -3.00 6.70
N THR A 162 -7.79 -2.75 5.41
CA THR A 162 -8.83 -3.11 4.45
C THR A 162 -8.16 -3.64 3.18
N MET A 163 -8.68 -4.75 2.64
CA MET A 163 -8.19 -5.28 1.38
C MET A 163 -9.32 -5.89 0.56
N GLN A 164 -9.18 -5.77 -0.75
CA GLN A 164 -9.95 -6.55 -1.71
C GLN A 164 -9.15 -7.82 -1.99
N GLU A 165 -9.64 -8.96 -1.54
CA GLU A 165 -9.02 -10.25 -1.83
C GLU A 165 -9.05 -10.51 -3.33
N MET A 166 -7.96 -11.08 -3.84
CA MET A 166 -7.71 -11.29 -5.27
C MET A 166 -7.57 -12.79 -5.56
N GLN A 167 -7.90 -13.19 -6.78
CA GLN A 167 -7.71 -14.54 -7.32
C GLN A 167 -6.99 -14.46 -8.67
N ASP A 168 -6.53 -15.61 -9.17
CA ASP A 168 -6.01 -15.67 -10.53
C ASP A 168 -7.14 -15.33 -11.53
N GLY A 169 -6.81 -14.53 -12.54
CA GLY A 169 -7.73 -14.21 -13.64
C GLY A 169 -7.70 -15.26 -14.76
N GLY A 170 -6.82 -16.26 -14.67
CA GLY A 170 -6.71 -17.37 -15.62
C GLY A 170 -5.46 -17.29 -16.50
N GLU A 171 -5.34 -18.27 -17.41
CA GLU A 171 -4.18 -18.39 -18.29
C GLU A 171 -4.01 -17.16 -19.21
N PRO A 172 -2.82 -16.54 -19.25
CA PRO A 172 -2.48 -15.59 -20.31
C PRO A 172 -2.43 -16.36 -21.64
N PHE A 173 -3.20 -15.89 -22.63
CA PHE A 173 -3.24 -16.48 -23.97
C PHE A 173 -1.86 -16.63 -24.61
#